data_AF-A0AAD9XBJ5-F1
#
_entry.id   AF-A0AAD9XBJ5-F1
#
_cell.length_a   1.000
_cell.length_b   1.000
_cell.length_c   1.000
_cell.angle_alpha   90.00
_cell.angle_beta   90.00
_cell.angle_gamma   90.00
#
_symmetry.space_group_name_H-M   'P 1'
#
loop_
_entity.id
_entity.type
_entity.pdbx_description
1 polymer ?
#
loop_
_entity_poly.entity_id
_entity_poly.type
_entity_poly.pdbx_seq_one_letter_code
_entity_poly.pdbx_strand_id
1 'polypeptide(L)'
;MQVEHVLHLLYSKAWRAKDHAEASVFGPPEESFKLLTAYCHRSKEVNPWTITVLKTNVTNQFEYMFIAHAASLHGFRTVIRPVIAIDDTHLKGKFSGIMFVAICLDANN
;
A
#
# COMPACT_ATOMS: atom_id res chain seq x y z
N MET A 1 -23.10 -23.89 14.27
CA MET A 1 -22.74 -25.11 13.51
C MET A 1 -21.90 -24.69 12.32
N GLN A 2 -20.59 -24.94 12.32
CA GLN A 2 -19.78 -24.83 11.11
C GLN A 2 -20.03 -26.11 10.30
N VAL A 3 -20.66 -25.96 9.14
CA VAL A 3 -20.83 -27.06 8.20
C VAL A 3 -19.56 -27.11 7.36
N GLU A 4 -18.72 -28.11 7.57
CA GLU A 4 -17.62 -28.40 6.65
C GLU A 4 -18.21 -28.95 5.35
N HIS A 5 -18.31 -28.09 4.34
CA HIS A 5 -18.52 -28.55 2.98
C HIS A 5 -17.18 -29.07 2.44
N VAL A 6 -16.92 -30.38 2.58
CA VAL A 6 -15.72 -31.02 2.04
C VAL A 6 -15.80 -31.04 0.51
N LEU A 7 -15.38 -29.93 -0.10
CA LEU A 7 -15.24 -29.80 -1.54
C LEU A 7 -13.83 -30.25 -1.92
N HIS A 8 -13.72 -31.42 -2.55
CA HIS A 8 -12.47 -31.88 -3.16
C HIS A 8 -12.16 -31.04 -4.41
N LEU A 9 -11.47 -29.92 -4.20
CA LEU A 9 -11.00 -29.02 -5.25
C LEU A 9 -9.50 -29.16 -5.43
N LEU A 10 -9.06 -29.16 -6.69
CA LEU A 10 -7.65 -28.98 -7.02
C LEU A 10 -7.22 -27.57 -6.55
N TYR A 11 -6.05 -27.48 -5.90
CA TYR A 11 -5.47 -26.21 -5.46
C TYR A 11 -5.46 -25.16 -6.58
N SER A 12 -5.15 -25.56 -7.82
CA SER A 12 -5.16 -24.68 -8.98
C SER A 12 -6.53 -24.07 -9.31
N LYS A 13 -7.62 -24.82 -9.09
CA LYS A 13 -8.99 -24.30 -9.25
C LYS A 13 -9.33 -23.29 -8.16
N ALA A 14 -8.99 -23.60 -6.91
CA ALA A 14 -9.20 -22.69 -5.79
C ALA A 14 -8.40 -21.39 -5.95
N TRP A 15 -7.14 -21.48 -6.38
CA TRP A 15 -6.28 -20.34 -6.62
C TRP A 15 -6.82 -19.43 -7.74
N ARG A 16 -7.23 -20.01 -8.88
CA ARG A 16 -7.85 -19.24 -9.97
C ARG A 16 -9.18 -18.60 -9.57
N ALA A 17 -9.99 -19.28 -8.75
CA ALA A 17 -11.23 -18.70 -8.23
C ALA A 17 -10.94 -17.50 -7.32
N LYS A 18 -9.92 -17.60 -6.44
CA LYS A 18 -9.46 -16.49 -5.60
C LYS A 18 -8.99 -15.31 -6.45
N ASP A 19 -8.12 -15.56 -7.43
CA ASP A 19 -7.57 -14.54 -8.32
C ASP A 19 -8.68 -13.85 -9.13
N HIS A 20 -9.66 -14.60 -9.63
CA HIS A 20 -10.82 -14.06 -10.33
C HIS A 20 -11.73 -13.20 -9.44
N ALA A 21 -11.96 -13.63 -8.20
CA ALA A 21 -12.74 -12.86 -7.23
C ALA A 21 -12.01 -11.56 -6.86
N GLU A 22 -10.69 -11.61 -6.61
CA GLU A 22 -9.87 -10.43 -6.33
C GLU A 22 -9.89 -9.45 -7.51
N ALA A 23 -9.68 -9.93 -8.73
CA ALA A 23 -9.74 -9.09 -9.93
C ALA A 23 -11.13 -8.48 -10.16
N SER A 24 -12.20 -9.16 -9.75
CA SER A 24 -13.57 -8.65 -9.88
C SER A 24 -13.87 -7.54 -8.85
N VAL A 25 -13.26 -7.58 -7.67
CA VAL A 25 -13.46 -6.57 -6.60
C VAL A 25 -12.53 -5.37 -6.78
N PHE A 26 -11.25 -5.61 -7.04
CA PHE A 26 -10.22 -4.57 -7.06
C PHE A 26 -9.80 -4.14 -8.47
N GLY A 27 -10.22 -4.89 -9.49
CA GLY A 27 -9.68 -4.75 -10.84
C GLY A 27 -8.30 -5.40 -10.99
N PRO A 28 -7.74 -5.35 -12.21
CA PRO A 28 -6.39 -5.84 -12.46
C PRO A 28 -5.36 -5.00 -11.70
N PRO A 29 -4.39 -5.62 -11.00
CA PRO A 29 -3.38 -4.88 -10.24
C PRO A 29 -2.54 -3.94 -11.13
N GLU A 30 -2.36 -4.26 -12.41
CA GLU A 30 -1.69 -3.39 -13.38
C GLU A 30 -2.36 -2.03 -13.54
N GLU A 31 -3.70 -1.99 -13.51
CA GLU A 31 -4.44 -0.74 -13.62
C GLU A 31 -4.25 0.11 -12.36
N SER A 32 -4.13 -0.51 -11.18
CA SER A 32 -3.82 0.21 -9.94
C SER A 32 -2.47 0.93 -10.01
N PHE A 33 -1.44 0.31 -10.60
CA PHE A 33 -0.13 0.95 -10.77
C PHE A 33 -0.19 2.16 -11.71
N LYS A 34 -1.02 2.12 -12.77
CA LYS A 34 -1.22 3.26 -13.68
C LYS A 34 -1.87 4.46 -12.97
N LEU A 35 -2.65 4.22 -11.91
CA LEU A 35 -3.32 5.27 -11.14
C LEU A 35 -2.42 5.95 -10.11
N LEU A 36 -1.23 5.43 -9.81
CA LEU A 36 -0.35 5.97 -8.76
C LEU A 36 0.04 7.44 -8.98
N THR A 37 0.25 7.85 -10.23
CA THR A 37 0.54 9.26 -10.57
C THR A 37 -0.64 10.16 -10.22
N ALA A 38 -1.85 9.77 -10.62
CA ALA A 38 -3.07 10.50 -10.30
C ALA A 38 -3.35 10.52 -8.79
N TYR A 39 -3.09 9.41 -8.10
CA TYR A 39 -3.20 9.32 -6.65
C TYR A 39 -2.24 10.28 -5.94
N CYS A 40 -0.97 10.29 -6.35
CA CYS A 40 0.03 11.23 -5.84
C CYS A 40 -0.38 12.69 -6.05
N HIS A 41 -0.91 13.02 -7.22
CA HIS A 41 -1.42 14.35 -7.53
C HIS A 41 -2.56 14.75 -6.60
N ARG A 42 -3.60 13.91 -6.53
CA ARG A 42 -4.77 14.15 -5.68
C ARG A 42 -4.40 14.24 -4.20
N SER A 43 -3.44 13.44 -3.75
CA SER A 43 -2.95 13.48 -2.36
C SER A 43 -2.36 14.86 -2.02
N LYS A 44 -1.63 15.47 -2.95
CA LYS A 44 -1.08 16.83 -2.80
C LYS A 44 -2.16 17.92 -2.86
N GLU A 45 -3.18 17.74 -3.70
CA GLU A 45 -4.32 18.67 -3.80
C GLU A 45 -5.15 18.69 -2.52
N VAL A 46 -5.49 17.52 -1.98
CA VAL A 46 -6.32 17.38 -0.79
C VAL A 46 -5.55 17.73 0.48
N ASN A 47 -4.26 17.40 0.54
CA ASN A 47 -3.38 17.70 1.66
C ASN A 47 -2.17 18.50 1.17
N PRO A 48 -2.29 19.84 1.05
CA PRO A 48 -1.16 20.70 0.71
C PRO A 48 0.05 20.42 1.59
N TRP A 49 1.26 20.52 1.02
CA TRP A 49 2.55 20.19 1.65
C TRP A 49 2.84 18.69 1.82
N THR A 50 1.95 17.80 1.38
CA THR A 50 2.26 16.37 1.28
C THR A 50 3.40 16.15 0.30
N ILE A 51 4.41 15.40 0.72
CA ILE A 51 5.52 15.00 -0.14
C ILE A 51 5.15 13.67 -0.77
N THR A 52 5.19 13.61 -2.10
CA THR A 52 5.08 12.34 -2.82
C THR A 52 6.22 12.21 -3.81
N VAL A 53 6.78 11.00 -3.91
CA VAL A 53 7.79 10.61 -4.88
C VAL A 53 7.33 9.30 -5.51
N LEU A 54 7.27 9.26 -6.83
CA LEU A 54 7.03 8.05 -7.60
C LEU A 54 8.24 7.82 -8.48
N LYS A 55 8.87 6.65 -8.33
CA LYS A 55 10.06 6.28 -9.08
C LYS A 55 9.75 5.11 -10.01
N THR A 56 10.15 5.29 -11.26
CA THR A 56 10.18 4.24 -12.28
C THR A 56 11.60 4.02 -12.79
N ASN A 57 11.85 2.80 -13.26
CA ASN A 57 13.10 2.43 -13.92
C ASN A 57 13.14 2.96 -15.37
N VAL A 58 14.22 2.62 -16.09
CA VAL A 58 14.42 3.02 -17.50
C VAL A 58 13.40 2.45 -18.48
N THR A 59 12.68 1.38 -18.10
CA THR A 59 11.61 0.76 -18.89
C THR A 59 10.21 1.17 -18.43
N ASN A 60 10.10 2.23 -17.62
CA ASN A 60 8.85 2.73 -17.04
C ASN A 60 8.12 1.73 -16.12
N GLN A 61 8.84 0.79 -15.53
CA GLN A 61 8.30 -0.09 -14.50
C GLN A 61 8.45 0.55 -13.13
N PHE A 62 7.45 0.31 -12.27
CA PHE A 62 7.44 0.79 -10.90
C PHE A 62 8.63 0.25 -10.09
N GLU A 63 9.36 1.13 -9.41
CA GLU A 63 10.40 0.74 -8.44
C GLU A 63 9.90 0.97 -7.02
N TYR A 64 9.51 2.21 -6.70
CA TYR A 64 8.94 2.55 -5.40
C TYR A 64 8.07 3.80 -5.46
N MET A 65 7.24 3.96 -4.43
CA MET A 65 6.54 5.19 -4.13
C MET A 65 6.77 5.55 -2.67
N PHE A 66 6.96 6.84 -2.40
CA PHE A 66 7.05 7.40 -1.06
C PHE A 66 5.99 8.47 -0.89
N ILE A 67 5.30 8.45 0.24
CA ILE A 67 4.30 9.45 0.63
C ILE A 67 4.57 9.85 2.08
N ALA A 68 4.72 11.14 2.32
CA ALA A 68 4.73 11.74 3.65
C ALA A 68 3.66 12.82 3.72
N HIS A 69 2.58 12.54 4.44
CA HIS A 69 1.48 13.47 4.62
C HIS A 69 1.90 14.70 5.41
N ALA A 70 1.41 15.86 5.02
CA ALA A 70 1.72 17.14 5.67
C ALA A 70 1.44 17.12 7.18
N ALA A 71 0.32 16.52 7.59
CA ALA A 71 -0.05 16.39 8.99
C ALA A 71 0.98 15.58 9.79
N SER A 72 1.46 14.46 9.24
CA SER A 72 2.50 13.63 9.86
C SER A 72 3.84 14.35 9.94
N LEU A 73 4.23 15.07 8.88
CA LEU A 73 5.44 15.89 8.88
C LEU A 73 5.38 17.02 9.89
N HIS A 74 4.22 17.67 10.02
CA HIS A 74 3.99 18.70 11.03
C HIS A 74 4.12 18.11 12.43
N GLY A 75 3.34 17.07 12.75
CA GLY A 75 3.36 16.41 14.06
C GLY A 75 4.76 15.96 14.46
N PHE A 76 5.51 15.33 13.55
CA PHE A 76 6.89 14.90 13.81
C PHE A 76 7.83 16.06 14.14
N ARG A 77 7.66 17.22 13.48
CA ARG A 77 8.54 18.38 13.68
C ARG A 77 8.22 19.18 14.94
N THR A 78 6.95 19.23 15.34
CA THR A 78 6.49 20.21 16.34
C THR A 78 5.92 19.62 17.61
N VAL A 79 5.35 18.41 17.58
CA VAL A 79 4.55 17.86 18.69
C VAL A 79 5.11 16.55 19.23
N ILE A 80 5.61 15.69 18.36
CA ILE A 80 5.93 14.29 18.67
C ILE A 80 7.41 14.15 19.06
N ARG A 81 7.76 13.13 19.86
CA ARG A 81 9.16 12.84 20.19
C ARG A 81 9.94 12.54 18.90
N PRO A 82 11.24 12.90 18.81
CA PRO A 82 12.06 12.64 17.63
C PRO A 82 12.51 11.16 17.55
N VAL A 83 11.55 10.25 17.69
CA VAL A 83 11.72 8.80 17.61
C VAL A 83 10.79 8.30 16.51
N ILE A 84 11.38 7.70 15.50
CA ILE A 84 10.65 7.06 14.39
C ILE A 84 10.87 5.56 14.50
N ALA A 85 9.79 4.80 14.60
CA ALA A 85 9.82 3.36 14.39
C ALA A 85 9.40 3.07 12.96
N ILE A 86 10.12 2.18 12.29
CA ILE A 86 9.83 1.74 10.92
C ILE A 86 9.56 0.25 10.97
N ASP A 87 8.42 -0.16 10.43
CA ASP A 87 8.05 -1.56 10.24
C ASP A 87 7.85 -1.83 8.74
N ASP A 88 8.03 -3.08 8.35
CA ASP A 88 7.87 -3.52 6.97
C ASP A 88 6.89 -4.68 6.86
N THR A 89 6.05 -4.64 5.83
CA THR A 89 5.08 -5.70 5.57
C THR A 89 5.21 -6.19 4.14
N HIS A 90 5.41 -7.49 3.98
CA HIS A 90 5.41 -8.13 2.67
C HIS A 90 4.01 -8.14 2.06
N LEU A 91 3.88 -7.51 0.89
CA LEU A 91 2.62 -7.46 0.15
C LEU A 91 2.36 -8.81 -0.53
N LYS A 92 1.12 -9.28 -0.42
CA LYS A 92 0.63 -10.47 -1.11
C LYS A 92 -0.07 -10.03 -2.40
N GLY A 93 0.33 -10.59 -3.52
CA GLY A 93 -0.29 -10.28 -4.81
C GLY A 93 0.60 -10.68 -5.98
N LYS A 94 0.12 -10.39 -7.19
CA LYS A 94 0.85 -10.66 -8.44
C LYS A 94 2.22 -9.96 -8.47
N PHE A 95 2.25 -8.72 -8.01
CA PHE A 95 3.46 -7.93 -7.86
C PHE A 95 3.88 -7.98 -6.41
N SER A 96 4.89 -8.81 -6.11
CA SER A 96 5.50 -8.85 -4.79
C SER A 96 6.12 -7.50 -4.46
N GLY A 97 6.17 -7.16 -3.17
CA GLY A 97 6.76 -5.92 -2.71
C GLY A 97 6.78 -5.85 -1.20
N ILE A 98 7.45 -4.82 -0.69
CA ILE A 98 7.53 -4.53 0.74
C ILE A 98 6.97 -3.14 0.96
N MET A 99 6.00 -3.03 1.87
CA MET A 99 5.45 -1.74 2.29
C MET A 99 6.11 -1.35 3.61
N PHE A 100 6.84 -0.24 3.60
CA PHE A 100 7.41 0.35 4.81
C PHE A 100 6.42 1.36 5.40
N VAL A 101 6.22 1.31 6.71
CA VAL A 101 5.41 2.27 7.46
C VAL A 101 6.25 2.87 8.56
N ALA A 102 6.29 4.20 8.62
CA ALA A 102 6.93 4.94 9.69
C ALA A 102 5.87 5.46 10.67
N ILE A 103 6.04 5.15 11.96
CA ILE A 103 5.20 5.65 13.05
C ILE A 103 6.06 6.43 14.04
N CYS A 104 5.46 7.41 14.71
CA CYS A 104 6.11 8.23 15.73
C CYS A 104 5.30 8.18 17.03
N LEU A 105 5.98 8.26 18.18
CA LEU A 105 5.37 8.19 19.50
C LEU A 105 5.20 9.59 20.11
N ASP A 106 3.98 9.95 20.48
CA ASP A 106 3.71 11.21 21.16
C ASP A 106 4.23 11.20 22.62
N ALA A 107 4.14 12.33 23.29
CA ALA A 107 4.66 12.49 24.64
C ALA A 107 3.80 11.84 25.73
N ASN A 108 2.65 11.24 25.38
CA ASN A 108 1.59 10.83 26.31
C ASN A 108 1.70 9.38 26.84
N ASN A 109 2.92 8.83 26.87
CA ASN A 109 3.21 7.55 27.53
C ASN A 109 3.81 7.75 28.91
#